data_AF-A0A1B6QMP0-F1
#
_entry.id   AF-A0A1B6QMP0-F1
#
_cell.length_a   1.000
_cell.length_b   1.000
_cell.length_c   1.000
_cell.angle_alpha   90.00
_cell.angle_beta   90.00
_cell.angle_gamma   90.00
#
_symmetry.space_group_name_H-M   'P 1'
#
loop_
_entity.id
_entity.type
_entity.pdbx_description
1 polymer ?
#
loop_
_entity_poly.entity_id
_entity_poly.type
_entity_poly.pdbx_seq_one_letter_code
_entity_poly.pdbx_strand_id
1 'polypeptide(L)'
;MAAAVAPPLCTWLVAACLSAACGDGEKEKQRRHRGVGGLFGSHRRLGSGRRGGARSGMAMSVALQPERTAVESKKPDMKQRRVVVTGMGVVTPLGHDPDEFYNNLLRGISGISEIEAFDCSHYPTRIAGEIKSFSTDGWVAPKLAKRMDKFMQYLITAGKKALENAGITEEVMDELEKSRCGVLIGSAMGGMKVFSDAIEALRVSYKKMNPFCVPFATTNMGSAILAMDLGWMGPNYSISTACATSNFCILNAANHIRRGEADLMLCGGSDAPIIPIGLGGFVACRALSQRNSDPAKASRPWDVDRDGFVMGEGSGVLVLEELEHAKQRGAEIYAEFLGGSFTCDAYHMTEPHPEGKGVILCIENALADSGVTKEDINYINAHATSTQMGDLKEFEALNRCFGQNPQIRVNSTKSMTGHLLGAAGGIEAVAAIQAIRTGWVHPNVNLDNPEKNVDVSMLVGPQKERCDVKVALSNSFGFGGHNSSILFAPFK
;
A
#
# COMPACT_ATOMS: atom_id res chain seq x y z
N MET A 1 33.75 26.91 27.86
CA MET A 1 33.14 25.64 28.31
C MET A 1 31.65 25.88 28.42
N ALA A 2 30.91 25.83 27.31
CA ALA A 2 30.41 24.64 26.59
C ALA A 2 29.06 24.18 27.19
N ALA A 3 27.99 23.91 26.44
CA ALA A 3 27.55 24.28 25.10
C ALA A 3 26.05 23.92 25.10
N ALA A 4 25.17 24.84 24.71
CA ALA A 4 23.77 24.54 24.43
C ALA A 4 23.67 24.07 22.98
N VAL A 5 23.06 22.90 22.74
CA VAL A 5 22.80 22.39 21.39
C VAL A 5 21.29 22.32 21.20
N ALA A 6 20.78 23.23 20.39
CA ALA A 6 19.49 23.11 19.72
C ALA A 6 19.72 22.46 18.34
N PRO A 7 18.82 21.59 17.85
CA PRO A 7 18.91 21.08 16.49
C PRO A 7 18.12 21.97 15.52
N PRO A 8 18.63 22.26 14.30
CA PRO A 8 17.84 22.91 13.27
C PRO A 8 17.16 21.90 12.33
N LEU A 9 15.93 22.25 11.98
CA LEU A 9 15.13 21.71 10.88
C LEU A 9 15.61 22.26 9.51
N CYS A 10 15.40 21.43 8.48
CA CYS A 10 15.13 21.76 7.07
C CYS A 10 16.15 22.54 6.22
N THR A 11 16.72 21.86 5.20
CA THR A 11 16.46 22.19 3.78
C THR A 11 16.85 21.05 2.83
N TRP A 12 16.12 20.97 1.72
CA TRP A 12 15.97 19.87 0.77
C TRP A 12 16.94 19.91 -0.45
N LEU A 13 17.19 18.73 -1.01
CA LEU A 13 17.37 18.32 -2.43
C LEU A 13 18.32 19.04 -3.43
N VAL A 14 19.01 18.21 -4.22
CA VAL A 14 19.17 18.19 -5.71
C VAL A 14 20.60 17.78 -6.08
N ALA A 15 20.76 16.59 -6.68
CA ALA A 15 21.60 16.38 -7.88
C ALA A 15 21.60 14.89 -8.29
N ALA A 16 20.86 14.58 -9.35
CA ALA A 16 21.15 13.47 -10.24
C ALA A 16 21.76 14.04 -11.53
N CYS A 17 22.66 13.25 -12.14
CA CYS A 17 23.17 13.32 -13.51
C CYS A 17 24.16 14.45 -13.87
N LEU A 18 25.42 14.08 -14.07
CA LEU A 18 26.20 14.25 -15.32
C LEU A 18 27.68 13.94 -15.04
N SER A 19 28.24 12.97 -15.77
CA SER A 19 29.60 12.95 -16.34
C SER A 19 30.14 11.53 -16.44
N ALA A 20 29.76 10.85 -17.51
CA ALA A 20 30.66 9.89 -18.15
C ALA A 20 31.55 10.70 -19.11
N ALA A 21 32.84 10.78 -18.80
CA ALA A 21 33.88 11.12 -19.75
C ALA A 21 35.15 10.33 -19.37
N CYS A 22 35.49 9.33 -20.19
CA CYS A 22 36.87 8.87 -20.36
C CYS A 22 37.70 10.05 -20.90
N GLY A 23 38.98 10.24 -20.63
CA GLY A 23 40.02 9.52 -19.90
C GLY A 23 41.34 10.28 -20.12
N ASP A 24 42.41 9.91 -19.41
CA ASP A 24 43.78 10.34 -19.72
C ASP A 24 44.63 9.11 -20.08
N GLY A 25 45.34 9.20 -21.22
CA GLY A 25 46.36 8.25 -21.70
C GLY A 25 47.68 8.39 -20.91
N GLU A 26 48.74 7.62 -21.15
CA GLU A 26 49.23 6.93 -22.34
C GLU A 26 50.22 5.81 -21.94
N LYS A 27 50.46 4.84 -22.85
CA LYS A 27 51.82 4.52 -23.34
C LYS A 27 51.83 3.66 -24.61
N GLU A 28 52.52 4.21 -25.61
CA GLU A 28 53.33 3.57 -26.67
C GLU A 28 52.74 2.49 -27.60
N LYS A 29 52.62 2.82 -28.90
CA LYS A 29 53.54 2.31 -29.95
C LYS A 29 53.31 2.93 -31.33
N GLN A 30 54.43 3.17 -32.01
CA GLN A 30 54.63 3.71 -33.36
C GLN A 30 53.96 2.89 -34.48
N ARG A 31 53.46 3.57 -35.53
CA ARG A 31 53.97 3.48 -36.93
C ARG A 31 53.10 4.25 -37.97
N ARG A 32 53.80 5.14 -38.69
CA ARG A 32 53.80 5.40 -40.15
C ARG A 32 52.53 5.91 -40.89
N HIS A 33 52.67 7.18 -41.30
CA HIS A 33 52.72 7.71 -42.69
C HIS A 33 51.50 8.31 -43.43
N ARG A 34 51.82 9.47 -44.06
CA ARG A 34 51.16 10.29 -45.12
C ARG A 34 50.09 11.25 -44.58
N GLY A 35 50.27 12.58 -44.56
CA GLY A 35 50.65 13.55 -45.62
C GLY A 35 49.35 14.27 -46.04
N VAL A 36 49.17 15.59 -46.18
CA VAL A 36 49.98 16.78 -46.55
C VAL A 36 49.15 18.01 -46.09
N GLY A 37 49.70 19.00 -45.35
CA GLY A 37 50.05 20.36 -45.82
C GLY A 37 48.97 21.43 -45.47
N GLY A 38 49.23 22.64 -44.97
CA GLY A 38 50.45 23.35 -44.60
C GLY A 38 50.18 24.76 -44.00
N LEU A 39 51.24 25.34 -43.41
CA LEU A 39 51.60 26.78 -43.20
C LEU A 39 50.76 27.62 -42.21
N PHE A 40 51.19 27.92 -40.97
CA PHE A 40 52.30 28.74 -40.40
C PHE A 40 52.20 30.28 -40.48
N GLY A 41 52.32 30.90 -39.28
CA GLY A 41 52.72 32.29 -39.00
C GLY A 41 52.12 32.80 -37.67
N SER A 42 52.66 32.50 -36.47
CA SER A 42 53.74 33.20 -35.72
C SER A 42 53.45 34.70 -35.45
N HIS A 43 53.69 35.36 -34.30
CA HIS A 43 54.18 35.01 -32.96
C HIS A 43 54.07 36.27 -32.06
N ARG A 44 53.78 36.06 -30.76
CA ARG A 44 54.35 36.73 -29.54
C ARG A 44 54.07 38.24 -29.27
N ARG A 45 53.41 38.58 -28.14
CA ARG A 45 53.94 38.87 -26.76
C ARG A 45 54.68 40.23 -26.70
N LEU A 46 54.55 41.13 -25.72
CA LEU A 46 54.39 41.11 -24.25
C LEU A 46 54.14 42.56 -23.79
N GLY A 47 53.63 42.78 -22.57
CA GLY A 47 53.91 44.03 -21.83
C GLY A 47 52.89 44.50 -20.80
N SER A 48 53.12 44.12 -19.54
CA SER A 48 52.65 44.76 -18.30
C SER A 48 52.97 46.26 -18.28
N GLY A 49 52.28 47.20 -17.61
CA GLY A 49 51.32 47.21 -16.52
C GLY A 49 51.53 48.51 -15.73
N ARG A 50 50.49 49.15 -15.19
CA ARG A 50 50.62 50.16 -14.10
C ARG A 50 49.27 50.43 -13.41
N ARG A 51 49.34 50.55 -12.08
CA ARG A 51 48.24 50.74 -11.10
C ARG A 51 47.94 52.23 -10.81
N GLY A 52 46.73 52.46 -10.29
CA GLY A 52 46.29 53.63 -9.50
C GLY A 52 44.98 54.21 -10.05
N GLY A 53 43.92 54.56 -9.30
CA GLY A 53 43.64 54.64 -7.86
C GLY A 53 42.12 54.95 -7.70
N ALA A 54 41.64 54.89 -6.45
CA ALA A 54 40.23 54.80 -6.02
C ALA A 54 39.29 56.00 -6.32
N ARG A 55 37.97 55.76 -6.30
CA ARG A 55 36.99 56.45 -5.42
C ARG A 55 35.58 55.83 -5.45
N SER A 56 34.93 55.94 -4.30
CA SER A 56 33.64 55.40 -3.87
C SER A 56 32.43 55.99 -4.59
N GLY A 57 31.44 55.15 -4.90
CA GLY A 57 30.09 55.55 -5.31
C GLY A 57 29.05 54.61 -4.69
N MET A 58 28.13 55.20 -3.94
CA MET A 58 27.06 54.59 -3.16
C MET A 58 26.01 53.95 -4.10
N ALA A 59 25.72 52.65 -3.95
CA ALA A 59 24.74 51.96 -4.78
C ALA A 59 23.31 52.22 -4.25
N MET A 60 22.52 52.95 -5.03
CA MET A 60 21.09 53.14 -4.81
C MET A 60 20.34 51.89 -5.28
N SER A 61 19.70 51.18 -4.36
CA SER A 61 18.77 50.09 -4.69
C SER A 61 17.43 50.69 -5.13
N VAL A 62 17.11 50.61 -6.42
CA VAL A 62 15.76 50.88 -6.93
C VAL A 62 14.96 49.57 -6.83
N ALA A 63 14.02 49.51 -5.90
CA ALA A 63 13.09 48.41 -5.79
C ALA A 63 12.01 48.55 -6.88
N LEU A 64 12.09 47.72 -7.92
CA LEU A 64 10.98 47.48 -8.84
C LEU A 64 9.96 46.58 -8.13
N GLN A 65 8.81 47.14 -7.73
CA GLN A 65 7.68 46.31 -7.33
C GLN A 65 7.01 45.75 -8.58
N PRO A 66 6.78 44.42 -8.68
CA PRO A 66 5.95 43.88 -9.73
C PRO A 66 4.47 44.15 -9.39
N GLU A 67 3.76 44.84 -10.28
CA GLU A 67 2.30 44.89 -10.25
C GLU A 67 1.75 43.46 -10.37
N ARG A 68 1.25 42.92 -9.26
CA ARG A 68 0.40 41.72 -9.28
C ARG A 68 -0.99 42.15 -9.76
N THR A 69 -1.24 41.99 -11.05
CA THR A 69 -2.61 41.80 -11.53
C THR A 69 -3.10 40.45 -11.01
N ALA A 70 -3.80 40.49 -9.88
CA ALA A 70 -4.52 39.34 -9.37
C ALA A 70 -5.68 39.04 -10.32
N VAL A 71 -5.48 38.09 -11.23
CA VAL A 71 -6.58 37.38 -11.86
C VAL A 71 -7.17 36.51 -10.76
N GLU A 72 -8.24 36.98 -10.11
CA GLU A 72 -9.09 36.15 -9.27
C GLU A 72 -9.76 35.11 -10.17
N SER A 73 -9.08 33.99 -10.42
CA SER A 73 -9.78 32.79 -10.86
C SER A 73 -10.62 32.33 -9.67
N LYS A 74 -11.90 32.70 -9.64
CA LYS A 74 -12.88 32.03 -8.79
C LYS A 74 -12.78 30.55 -9.10
N LYS A 75 -12.17 29.77 -8.19
CA LYS A 75 -12.31 28.32 -8.21
C LYS A 75 -13.82 28.07 -8.16
N PRO A 76 -14.40 27.33 -9.13
CA PRO A 76 -15.79 26.95 -9.03
C PRO A 76 -16.00 26.27 -7.68
N ASP A 77 -17.10 26.59 -7.02
CA ASP A 77 -17.57 25.93 -5.80
C ASP A 77 -17.92 24.49 -6.17
N MET A 78 -16.89 23.67 -6.35
CA MET A 78 -17.01 22.28 -6.73
C MET A 78 -17.46 21.54 -5.49
N LYS A 79 -18.76 21.30 -5.41
CA LYS A 79 -19.35 20.32 -4.51
C LYS A 79 -18.46 19.06 -4.58
N GLN A 80 -17.84 18.69 -3.46
CA GLN A 80 -16.83 17.64 -3.43
C GLN A 80 -17.41 16.35 -4.03
N ARG A 81 -16.75 15.81 -5.06
CA ARG A 81 -17.22 14.60 -5.76
C ARG A 81 -17.28 13.44 -4.78
N ARG A 82 -18.44 12.78 -4.70
CA ARG A 82 -18.66 11.61 -3.82
C ARG A 82 -18.06 10.36 -4.45
N VAL A 83 -17.48 9.50 -3.63
CA VAL A 83 -16.80 8.29 -4.07
C VAL A 83 -17.56 7.08 -3.55
N VAL A 84 -17.90 6.16 -4.44
CA VAL A 84 -18.61 4.93 -4.12
C VAL A 84 -17.79 3.71 -4.49
N VAL A 85 -18.07 2.58 -3.84
CA VAL A 85 -17.52 1.28 -4.21
C VAL A 85 -18.54 0.58 -5.09
N THR A 86 -18.17 0.32 -6.34
CA THR A 86 -19.04 -0.39 -7.30
C THR A 86 -18.59 -1.81 -7.57
N GLY A 87 -17.36 -2.20 -7.18
CA GLY A 87 -16.80 -3.52 -7.40
C GLY A 87 -15.81 -3.95 -6.34
N MET A 88 -15.70 -5.25 -6.13
CA MET A 88 -14.75 -5.88 -5.21
C MET A 88 -14.18 -7.16 -5.83
N GLY A 89 -12.89 -7.39 -5.61
CA GLY A 89 -12.22 -8.60 -6.04
C GLY A 89 -11.18 -9.03 -5.01
N VAL A 90 -11.08 -10.34 -4.78
CA VAL A 90 -10.16 -10.91 -3.79
C VAL A 90 -9.48 -12.17 -4.33
N VAL A 91 -8.26 -12.42 -3.85
CA VAL A 91 -7.51 -13.66 -4.00
C VAL A 91 -6.90 -13.95 -2.64
N THR A 92 -7.39 -14.96 -1.92
CA THR A 92 -7.02 -15.22 -0.51
C THR A 92 -6.91 -16.71 -0.22
N PRO A 93 -6.32 -17.10 0.92
CA PRO A 93 -6.36 -18.49 1.39
C PRO A 93 -7.77 -18.99 1.70
N LEU A 94 -8.75 -18.09 1.83
CA LEU A 94 -10.14 -18.38 2.18
C LEU A 94 -11.10 -18.21 1.00
N GLY A 95 -10.60 -18.14 -0.23
CA GLY A 95 -11.43 -18.01 -1.43
C GLY A 95 -10.97 -16.89 -2.34
N HIS A 96 -11.43 -16.98 -3.59
CA HIS A 96 -11.07 -16.07 -4.69
C HIS A 96 -12.26 -15.27 -5.22
N ASP A 97 -13.36 -15.27 -4.46
CA ASP A 97 -14.59 -14.53 -4.71
C ASP A 97 -15.00 -13.79 -3.41
N PRO A 98 -15.49 -12.53 -3.47
CA PRO A 98 -15.82 -11.76 -2.28
C PRO A 98 -16.88 -12.41 -1.38
N ASP A 99 -17.88 -13.09 -1.94
CA ASP A 99 -18.94 -13.73 -1.16
C ASP A 99 -18.45 -15.05 -0.56
N GLU A 100 -17.69 -15.85 -1.31
CA GLU A 100 -17.02 -17.06 -0.77
C GLU A 100 -16.10 -16.69 0.40
N PHE A 101 -15.22 -15.71 0.18
CA PHE A 101 -14.28 -15.19 1.17
C PHE A 101 -15.02 -14.75 2.44
N TYR A 102 -16.06 -13.93 2.29
CA TYR A 102 -16.77 -13.39 3.44
C TYR A 102 -17.59 -14.47 4.18
N ASN A 103 -18.20 -15.40 3.45
CA ASN A 103 -18.89 -16.54 4.07
C ASN A 103 -17.92 -17.41 4.87
N ASN A 104 -16.69 -17.59 4.41
CA ASN A 104 -15.65 -18.31 5.15
C ASN A 104 -15.23 -17.57 6.42
N LEU A 105 -15.09 -16.24 6.37
CA LEU A 105 -14.87 -15.41 7.56
C LEU A 105 -16.02 -15.55 8.57
N LEU A 106 -17.27 -15.44 8.12
CA LEU A 106 -18.46 -15.58 8.99
C LEU A 106 -18.53 -16.96 9.66
N ARG A 107 -17.98 -18.00 9.03
CA ARG A 107 -17.89 -19.35 9.60
C ARG A 107 -16.70 -19.54 10.54
N GLY A 108 -15.80 -18.57 10.66
CA GLY A 108 -14.61 -18.69 11.48
C GLY A 108 -13.57 -19.66 10.91
N ILE A 109 -13.51 -19.84 9.59
CA ILE A 109 -12.57 -20.79 8.97
C ILE A 109 -11.17 -20.20 8.98
N SER A 110 -10.21 -20.97 9.49
CA SER A 110 -8.80 -20.60 9.42
C SER A 110 -8.22 -21.00 8.07
N GLY A 111 -7.58 -20.03 7.39
CA GLY A 111 -6.77 -20.26 6.19
C GLY A 111 -5.32 -20.58 6.53
N ILE A 112 -4.97 -20.68 7.82
CA ILE A 112 -3.61 -20.92 8.27
C ILE A 112 -3.35 -22.42 8.37
N SER A 113 -2.32 -22.87 7.67
CA SER A 113 -1.86 -24.26 7.64
C SER A 113 -0.33 -24.33 7.54
N GLU A 114 0.22 -25.53 7.50
CA GLU A 114 1.66 -25.74 7.22
C GLU A 114 2.01 -25.22 5.83
N ILE A 115 3.23 -24.70 5.64
CA ILE A 115 3.70 -24.22 4.33
C ILE A 115 4.06 -25.40 3.43
N GLU A 116 3.53 -25.42 2.21
CA GLU A 116 3.80 -26.44 1.18
C GLU A 116 4.58 -25.88 -0.02
N ALA A 117 4.63 -24.55 -0.20
CA ALA A 117 5.31 -23.90 -1.31
C ALA A 117 6.82 -24.21 -1.41
N PHE A 118 7.49 -24.54 -0.30
CA PHE A 118 8.91 -24.88 -0.25
C PHE A 118 9.24 -25.64 1.05
N ASP A 119 10.39 -26.33 1.08
CA ASP A 119 10.88 -26.99 2.30
C ASP A 119 11.30 -25.95 3.35
N CYS A 120 10.51 -25.86 4.41
CA CYS A 120 10.76 -25.01 5.56
C CYS A 120 11.03 -25.83 6.85
N SER A 121 11.35 -27.11 6.76
CA SER A 121 11.55 -28.01 7.93
C SER A 121 12.54 -27.48 8.97
N HIS A 122 13.56 -26.74 8.53
CA HIS A 122 14.58 -26.13 9.39
C HIS A 122 14.23 -24.72 9.89
N TYR A 123 13.09 -24.16 9.52
CA TYR A 123 12.65 -22.84 9.95
C TYR A 123 11.94 -22.92 11.31
N PRO A 124 12.12 -21.93 12.19
CA PRO A 124 11.35 -21.83 13.44
C PRO A 124 9.84 -21.71 13.21
N THR A 125 9.44 -21.00 12.15
CA THR A 125 8.04 -20.87 11.70
C THR A 125 7.86 -21.66 10.41
N ARG A 126 6.82 -22.48 10.33
CA ARG A 126 6.49 -23.39 9.22
C ARG A 126 5.03 -23.32 8.82
N ILE A 127 4.34 -22.26 9.22
CA ILE A 127 2.90 -22.06 9.03
C ILE A 127 2.65 -20.72 8.35
N ALA A 128 1.60 -20.67 7.52
CA ALA A 128 1.17 -19.46 6.85
C ALA A 128 -0.29 -19.56 6.37
N GLY A 129 -0.90 -18.41 6.10
CA GLY A 129 -2.06 -18.28 5.22
C GLY A 129 -1.63 -18.39 3.76
N GLU A 130 -1.30 -19.60 3.32
CA GLU A 130 -0.84 -19.90 1.96
C GLU A 130 -2.01 -20.12 0.99
N ILE A 131 -1.92 -19.57 -0.22
CA ILE A 131 -2.85 -19.91 -1.30
C ILE A 131 -2.37 -21.21 -1.95
N LYS A 132 -2.99 -22.33 -1.56
CA LYS A 132 -2.64 -23.68 -2.01
C LYS A 132 -3.02 -23.97 -3.46
N SER A 133 -4.11 -23.38 -3.92
CA SER A 133 -4.62 -23.54 -5.28
C SER A 133 -5.03 -22.20 -5.87
N PHE A 134 -4.45 -21.88 -7.02
CA PHE A 134 -4.68 -20.64 -7.74
C PHE A 134 -4.55 -20.90 -9.24
N SER A 135 -5.53 -20.42 -10.01
CA SER A 135 -5.47 -20.43 -11.47
C SER A 135 -5.46 -19.00 -12.00
N THR A 136 -4.67 -18.80 -13.06
CA THR A 136 -4.63 -17.56 -13.84
C THR A 136 -5.48 -17.64 -15.11
N ASP A 137 -6.12 -18.77 -15.36
CA ASP A 137 -6.87 -19.04 -16.59
C ASP A 137 -8.02 -18.04 -16.74
N GLY A 138 -8.12 -17.44 -17.92
CA GLY A 138 -9.10 -16.38 -18.22
C GLY A 138 -8.73 -14.99 -17.71
N TRP A 139 -7.77 -14.88 -16.78
CA TRP A 139 -7.44 -13.60 -16.12
C TRP A 139 -6.10 -13.01 -16.55
N VAL A 140 -5.07 -13.83 -16.66
CA VAL A 140 -3.71 -13.39 -17.00
C VAL A 140 -3.28 -14.04 -18.31
N ALA A 141 -2.67 -13.26 -19.21
CA ALA A 141 -2.13 -13.79 -20.46
C ALA A 141 -1.14 -14.94 -20.18
N PRO A 142 -1.28 -16.14 -20.80
CA PRO A 142 -0.48 -17.32 -20.45
C PRO A 142 1.04 -17.13 -20.56
N LYS A 143 1.49 -16.27 -21.48
CA LYS A 143 2.92 -15.93 -21.64
C LYS A 143 3.46 -15.12 -20.46
N LEU A 144 2.63 -14.26 -19.87
CA LEU A 144 2.96 -13.43 -18.73
C LEU A 144 2.87 -14.23 -17.42
N ALA A 145 1.80 -15.02 -17.24
CA ALA A 145 1.59 -15.85 -16.06
C ALA A 145 2.79 -16.76 -15.70
N LYS A 146 3.51 -17.28 -16.71
CA LYS A 146 4.69 -18.14 -16.50
C LYS A 146 5.94 -17.40 -16.00
N ARG A 147 5.97 -16.07 -16.04
CA ARG A 147 7.18 -15.28 -15.77
C ARG A 147 7.00 -14.27 -14.66
N MET A 148 5.77 -13.80 -14.45
CA MET A 148 5.43 -12.81 -13.44
C MET A 148 5.50 -13.42 -12.03
N ASP A 149 5.85 -12.58 -11.06
CA ASP A 149 5.75 -12.94 -9.66
C ASP A 149 4.28 -13.15 -9.24
N LYS A 150 4.04 -14.02 -8.25
CA LYS A 150 2.70 -14.36 -7.77
C LYS A 150 1.91 -13.13 -7.32
N PHE A 151 2.56 -12.13 -6.68
CA PHE A 151 1.85 -10.91 -6.27
C PHE A 151 1.20 -10.19 -7.46
N MET A 152 1.86 -10.20 -8.63
CA MET A 152 1.30 -9.58 -9.83
C MET A 152 0.13 -10.40 -10.40
N GLN A 153 0.21 -11.73 -10.31
CA GLN A 153 -0.84 -12.62 -10.77
C GLN A 153 -2.10 -12.47 -9.90
N TYR A 154 -1.92 -12.41 -8.58
CA TYR A 154 -3.00 -12.15 -7.62
C TYR A 154 -3.64 -10.78 -7.88
N LEU A 155 -2.82 -9.74 -8.04
CA LEU A 155 -3.24 -8.38 -8.36
C LEU A 155 -4.09 -8.29 -9.63
N ILE A 156 -3.61 -8.84 -10.75
CA ILE A 156 -4.33 -8.78 -12.03
C ILE A 156 -5.63 -9.55 -11.96
N THR A 157 -5.61 -10.73 -11.33
CA THR A 157 -6.80 -11.57 -11.18
C THR A 157 -7.85 -10.89 -10.30
N ALA A 158 -7.46 -10.39 -9.12
CA ALA A 158 -8.37 -9.66 -8.23
C ALA A 158 -8.89 -8.37 -8.88
N GLY A 159 -8.04 -7.62 -9.60
CA GLY A 159 -8.45 -6.39 -10.28
C GLY A 159 -9.48 -6.63 -11.39
N LYS A 160 -9.28 -7.65 -12.23
CA LYS A 160 -10.26 -8.01 -13.26
C LYS A 160 -11.56 -8.58 -12.69
N LYS A 161 -11.48 -9.40 -11.64
CA LYS A 161 -12.66 -9.86 -10.90
C LYS A 161 -13.44 -8.71 -10.28
N ALA A 162 -12.74 -7.68 -9.78
CA ALA A 162 -13.40 -6.49 -9.25
C ALA A 162 -14.15 -5.71 -10.34
N LEU A 163 -13.63 -5.66 -11.56
CA LEU A 163 -14.31 -5.05 -12.72
C LEU A 163 -15.54 -5.86 -13.15
N GLU A 164 -15.42 -7.19 -13.21
CA GLU A 164 -16.57 -8.07 -13.51
C GLU A 164 -17.65 -7.89 -12.44
N ASN A 165 -17.27 -7.90 -11.16
CA ASN A 165 -18.18 -7.64 -10.04
C ASN A 165 -18.81 -6.24 -10.11
N ALA A 166 -18.12 -5.23 -10.65
CA ALA A 166 -18.67 -3.89 -10.89
C ALA A 166 -19.62 -3.79 -12.08
N GLY A 167 -19.85 -4.87 -12.82
CA GLY A 167 -20.63 -4.85 -14.06
C GLY A 167 -19.97 -4.06 -15.18
N ILE A 168 -18.63 -3.98 -15.19
CA ILE A 168 -17.88 -3.40 -16.30
C ILE A 168 -17.76 -4.48 -17.40
N THR A 169 -18.77 -4.58 -18.24
CA THR A 169 -18.78 -5.46 -19.42
C THR A 169 -17.87 -4.93 -20.52
N GLU A 170 -17.69 -5.69 -21.61
CA GLU A 170 -16.93 -5.20 -22.78
C GLU A 170 -17.57 -3.92 -23.37
N GLU A 171 -18.90 -3.86 -23.44
CA GLU A 171 -19.62 -2.68 -23.93
C GLU A 171 -19.39 -1.47 -23.02
N VAL A 172 -19.52 -1.64 -21.70
CA VAL A 172 -19.23 -0.55 -20.75
C VAL A 172 -17.78 -0.13 -20.85
N MET A 173 -16.85 -1.09 -20.94
CA MET A 173 -15.42 -0.85 -21.07
C MET A 173 -15.12 0.03 -22.29
N ASP A 174 -15.77 -0.20 -23.43
CA ASP A 174 -15.57 0.58 -24.65
C ASP A 174 -16.08 2.03 -24.55
N GLU A 175 -17.11 2.26 -23.73
CA GLU A 175 -17.68 3.60 -23.48
C GLU A 175 -16.90 4.41 -22.43
N LEU A 176 -16.08 3.75 -21.60
CA LEU A 176 -15.29 4.43 -20.58
C LEU A 176 -14.28 5.42 -21.18
N GLU A 177 -14.24 6.63 -20.64
CA GLU A 177 -13.17 7.58 -20.96
C GLU A 177 -11.85 7.08 -20.35
N LYS A 178 -10.99 6.47 -21.17
CA LYS A 178 -9.76 5.79 -20.70
C LYS A 178 -8.78 6.71 -19.97
N SER A 179 -8.73 8.00 -20.31
CA SER A 179 -7.96 9.04 -19.61
C SER A 179 -8.42 9.28 -18.16
N ARG A 180 -9.64 8.85 -17.82
CA ARG A 180 -10.29 9.00 -16.51
C ARG A 180 -10.26 7.74 -15.68
N CYS A 181 -9.71 6.65 -16.21
CA CYS A 181 -9.65 5.35 -15.53
C CYS A 181 -8.21 5.10 -15.07
N GLY A 182 -8.00 4.83 -13.77
CA GLY A 182 -6.66 4.65 -13.20
C GLY A 182 -6.50 3.38 -12.36
N VAL A 183 -5.26 3.02 -12.07
CA VAL A 183 -4.91 1.80 -11.31
C VAL A 183 -3.89 2.14 -10.24
N LEU A 184 -4.26 1.94 -8.98
CA LEU A 184 -3.43 2.16 -7.81
C LEU A 184 -3.53 0.96 -6.87
N ILE A 185 -2.93 -0.17 -7.27
CA ILE A 185 -2.83 -1.37 -6.44
C ILE A 185 -1.37 -1.52 -6.01
N GLY A 186 -1.13 -1.49 -4.69
CA GLY A 186 0.22 -1.47 -4.12
C GLY A 186 0.71 -2.85 -3.69
N SER A 187 1.98 -2.94 -3.34
CA SER A 187 2.61 -4.13 -2.76
C SER A 187 3.69 -3.68 -1.78
N ALA A 188 3.79 -4.34 -0.63
CA ALA A 188 4.83 -4.03 0.34
C ALA A 188 6.19 -4.63 -0.06
N MET A 189 6.18 -5.84 -0.64
CA MET A 189 7.39 -6.61 -0.90
C MET A 189 7.76 -6.70 -2.38
N GLY A 190 6.81 -6.42 -3.28
CA GLY A 190 6.98 -6.53 -4.72
C GLY A 190 7.33 -7.96 -5.16
N GLY A 191 8.06 -8.08 -6.26
CA GLY A 191 8.44 -9.35 -6.84
C GLY A 191 9.68 -9.94 -6.21
N MET A 192 9.64 -10.16 -4.90
CA MET A 192 10.80 -10.61 -4.13
C MET A 192 11.27 -12.01 -4.54
N LYS A 193 10.38 -12.87 -5.03
CA LYS A 193 10.77 -14.18 -5.57
C LYS A 193 11.59 -14.02 -6.85
N VAL A 194 11.11 -13.19 -7.77
CA VAL A 194 11.83 -12.87 -9.01
C VAL A 194 13.20 -12.28 -8.71
N PHE A 195 13.29 -11.38 -7.73
CA PHE A 195 14.56 -10.80 -7.32
C PHE A 195 15.51 -11.86 -6.73
N SER A 196 15.03 -12.72 -5.83
CA SER A 196 15.83 -13.80 -5.24
C SER A 196 16.36 -14.77 -6.30
N ASP A 197 15.51 -15.19 -7.25
CA ASP A 197 15.92 -16.08 -8.35
C ASP A 197 17.00 -15.42 -9.23
N ALA A 198 16.89 -14.12 -9.45
CA ALA A 198 17.86 -13.36 -10.23
C ALA A 198 19.24 -13.30 -9.55
N ILE A 199 19.28 -13.24 -8.21
CA ILE A 199 20.54 -13.30 -7.45
C ILE A 199 21.20 -14.68 -7.60
N GLU A 200 20.45 -15.77 -7.51
CA GLU A 200 20.99 -17.12 -7.74
C GLU A 200 21.51 -17.28 -9.18
N ALA A 201 20.79 -16.75 -10.17
CA ALA A 201 21.26 -16.73 -11.55
C ALA A 201 22.55 -15.90 -11.72
N LEU A 202 22.64 -14.75 -11.05
CA LEU A 202 23.80 -13.86 -11.09
C LEU A 202 25.06 -14.53 -10.52
N ARG A 203 24.93 -15.36 -9.47
CA ARG A 203 26.05 -16.15 -8.91
C ARG A 203 26.67 -17.09 -9.93
N VAL A 204 25.90 -17.56 -10.91
CA VAL A 204 26.41 -18.34 -12.05
C VAL A 204 26.98 -17.40 -13.12
N SER A 205 26.18 -16.44 -13.59
CA SER A 205 26.61 -15.39 -14.54
C SER A 205 25.49 -14.37 -14.74
N TYR A 206 25.83 -13.09 -14.95
CA TYR A 206 24.85 -12.07 -15.35
C TYR A 206 24.07 -12.46 -16.63
N LYS A 207 24.65 -13.27 -17.52
CA LYS A 207 24.00 -13.77 -18.75
C LYS A 207 22.87 -14.77 -18.49
N LYS A 208 22.78 -15.33 -17.28
CA LYS A 208 21.74 -16.28 -16.86
C LYS A 208 20.54 -15.60 -16.20
N MET A 209 20.63 -14.31 -15.91
CA MET A 209 19.53 -13.57 -15.32
C MET A 209 18.34 -13.48 -16.28
N ASN A 210 17.14 -13.61 -15.73
CA ASN A 210 15.91 -13.39 -16.48
C ASN A 210 15.86 -11.92 -16.93
N PRO A 211 15.68 -11.60 -18.24
CA PRO A 211 15.61 -10.21 -18.71
C PRO A 211 14.45 -9.42 -18.11
N PHE A 212 13.44 -10.09 -17.56
CA PHE A 212 12.32 -9.48 -16.87
C PHE A 212 12.53 -9.36 -15.35
N CYS A 213 13.73 -9.64 -14.82
CA CYS A 213 13.94 -9.60 -13.37
C CYS A 213 13.71 -8.21 -12.77
N VAL A 214 14.19 -7.15 -13.42
CA VAL A 214 13.97 -5.78 -12.96
C VAL A 214 12.50 -5.40 -13.03
N PRO A 215 11.81 -5.47 -14.19
CA PRO A 215 10.42 -5.05 -14.26
C PRO A 215 9.50 -5.89 -13.37
N PHE A 216 9.72 -7.21 -13.23
CA PHE A 216 8.83 -8.04 -12.40
C PHE A 216 9.17 -8.03 -10.91
N ALA A 217 10.32 -7.48 -10.51
CA ALA A 217 10.64 -7.28 -9.09
C ALA A 217 10.01 -6.00 -8.52
N THR A 218 9.72 -4.98 -9.34
CA THR A 218 9.24 -3.70 -8.83
C THR A 218 7.76 -3.74 -8.43
N THR A 219 7.42 -2.99 -7.38
CA THR A 219 6.06 -2.95 -6.80
C THR A 219 5.01 -2.33 -7.74
N ASN A 220 5.42 -1.51 -8.71
CA ASN A 220 4.51 -0.81 -9.63
C ASN A 220 4.07 -1.65 -10.84
N MET A 221 4.81 -2.70 -11.20
CA MET A 221 4.65 -3.33 -12.51
C MET A 221 3.34 -4.10 -12.65
N GLY A 222 2.79 -4.64 -11.55
CA GLY A 222 1.46 -5.28 -11.57
C GLY A 222 0.38 -4.30 -12.04
N SER A 223 0.30 -3.12 -11.41
CA SER A 223 -0.63 -2.04 -11.77
C SER A 223 -0.39 -1.50 -13.18
N ALA A 224 0.87 -1.39 -13.61
CA ALA A 224 1.21 -0.97 -14.97
C ALA A 224 0.72 -1.99 -16.02
N ILE A 225 0.95 -3.28 -15.81
CA ILE A 225 0.48 -4.34 -16.72
C ILE A 225 -1.03 -4.39 -16.78
N LEU A 226 -1.71 -4.27 -15.63
CA LEU A 226 -3.16 -4.23 -15.60
C LEU A 226 -3.71 -3.03 -16.38
N ALA A 227 -3.14 -1.83 -16.20
CA ALA A 227 -3.55 -0.66 -16.98
C ALA A 227 -3.30 -0.83 -18.49
N MET A 228 -2.16 -1.41 -18.88
CA MET A 228 -1.85 -1.72 -20.28
C MET A 228 -2.86 -2.70 -20.88
N ASP A 229 -3.27 -3.70 -20.11
CA ASP A 229 -4.25 -4.70 -20.52
C ASP A 229 -5.66 -4.12 -20.67
N LEU A 230 -6.02 -3.16 -19.82
CA LEU A 230 -7.33 -2.47 -19.85
C LEU A 230 -7.35 -1.24 -20.79
N GLY A 231 -6.20 -0.81 -21.29
CA GLY A 231 -6.04 0.44 -22.05
C GLY A 231 -6.27 1.70 -21.21
N TRP A 232 -6.11 1.63 -19.89
CA TRP A 232 -6.38 2.74 -18.96
C TRP A 232 -5.19 3.72 -18.90
N MET A 233 -5.49 5.01 -18.95
CA MET A 233 -4.50 6.08 -19.12
C MET A 233 -4.51 7.11 -17.97
N GLY A 234 -5.38 6.94 -16.98
CA GLY A 234 -5.45 7.77 -15.78
C GLY A 234 -4.31 7.50 -14.78
N PRO A 235 -4.44 7.96 -13.52
CA PRO A 235 -3.39 7.83 -12.52
C PRO A 235 -2.92 6.39 -12.32
N ASN A 236 -1.60 6.15 -12.45
CA ASN A 236 -0.98 4.86 -12.25
C ASN A 236 0.44 5.01 -11.68
N TYR A 237 0.63 4.55 -10.44
CA TYR A 237 1.91 4.54 -9.74
C TYR A 237 1.87 3.50 -8.61
N SER A 238 2.95 3.37 -7.84
CA SER A 238 3.01 2.45 -6.70
C SER A 238 3.16 3.21 -5.40
N ILE A 239 2.41 2.78 -4.40
CA ILE A 239 2.67 3.08 -2.99
C ILE A 239 3.15 1.80 -2.32
N SER A 240 4.12 1.92 -1.43
CA SER A 240 4.59 0.85 -0.55
C SER A 240 4.83 1.45 0.83
N THR A 241 3.94 1.15 1.76
CA THR A 241 3.97 1.61 3.16
C THR A 241 3.81 0.42 4.11
N ALA A 242 4.53 -0.66 3.80
CA ALA A 242 4.45 -1.93 4.52
C ALA A 242 2.98 -2.41 4.63
N CYS A 243 2.55 -2.76 5.85
CA CYS A 243 1.21 -3.29 6.11
C CYS A 243 0.08 -2.30 5.79
N ALA A 244 0.36 -1.00 5.72
CA ALA A 244 -0.62 0.05 5.40
C ALA A 244 -0.79 0.32 3.90
N THR A 245 -0.07 -0.41 3.04
CA THR A 245 -0.01 -0.15 1.59
C THR A 245 -1.39 -0.05 0.94
N SER A 246 -2.28 -1.02 1.18
CA SER A 246 -3.63 -1.02 0.59
C SER A 246 -4.45 0.20 0.98
N ASN A 247 -4.46 0.59 2.27
CA ASN A 247 -5.27 1.73 2.71
C ASN A 247 -4.75 3.05 2.14
N PHE A 248 -3.42 3.20 2.02
CA PHE A 248 -2.82 4.34 1.32
C PHE A 248 -3.27 4.37 -0.15
N CYS A 249 -3.25 3.23 -0.84
CA CYS A 249 -3.71 3.13 -2.21
C CYS A 249 -5.20 3.49 -2.35
N ILE A 250 -6.07 2.96 -1.49
CA ILE A 250 -7.51 3.26 -1.50
C ILE A 250 -7.78 4.75 -1.28
N LEU A 251 -7.16 5.34 -0.26
CA LEU A 251 -7.35 6.77 0.06
C LEU A 251 -6.83 7.68 -1.07
N ASN A 252 -5.66 7.37 -1.66
CA ASN A 252 -5.13 8.16 -2.75
C ASN A 252 -5.96 8.01 -4.03
N ALA A 253 -6.49 6.82 -4.32
CA ALA A 253 -7.42 6.60 -5.42
C ALA A 253 -8.72 7.40 -5.25
N ALA A 254 -9.31 7.38 -4.05
CA ALA A 254 -10.47 8.21 -3.73
C ALA A 254 -10.17 9.71 -3.89
N ASN A 255 -8.95 10.15 -3.53
CA ASN A 255 -8.53 11.53 -3.68
C ASN A 255 -8.38 11.96 -5.15
N HIS A 256 -7.90 11.08 -6.04
CA HIS A 256 -7.91 11.36 -7.47
C HIS A 256 -9.35 11.58 -7.98
N ILE A 257 -10.31 10.80 -7.51
CA ILE A 257 -11.73 10.97 -7.88
C ILE A 257 -12.29 12.28 -7.32
N ARG A 258 -12.10 12.55 -6.02
CA ARG A 258 -12.54 13.78 -5.33
C ARG A 258 -12.02 15.05 -6.00
N ARG A 259 -10.78 15.02 -6.52
CA ARG A 259 -10.14 16.14 -7.23
C ARG A 259 -10.56 16.29 -8.69
N GLY A 260 -11.36 15.36 -9.20
CA GLY A 260 -11.76 15.39 -10.60
C GLY A 260 -10.65 14.93 -11.54
N GLU A 261 -9.69 14.12 -11.09
CA GLU A 261 -8.57 13.60 -11.89
C GLU A 261 -8.86 12.21 -12.49
N ALA A 262 -9.80 11.46 -11.89
CA ALA A 262 -10.31 10.19 -12.38
C ALA A 262 -11.82 10.06 -12.09
N ASP A 263 -12.49 9.15 -12.80
CA ASP A 263 -13.88 8.77 -12.58
C ASP A 263 -14.00 7.33 -12.07
N LEU A 264 -13.05 6.48 -12.46
CA LEU A 264 -12.98 5.06 -12.10
C LEU A 264 -11.54 4.72 -11.68
N MET A 265 -11.38 4.08 -10.54
CA MET A 265 -10.07 3.68 -10.02
C MET A 265 -10.12 2.24 -9.51
N LEU A 266 -9.20 1.41 -9.99
CA LEU A 266 -8.87 0.15 -9.32
C LEU A 266 -7.87 0.43 -8.20
N CYS A 267 -8.15 0.01 -6.98
CA CYS A 267 -7.24 0.26 -5.86
C CYS A 267 -7.25 -0.83 -4.79
N GLY A 268 -6.14 -0.98 -4.07
CA GLY A 268 -6.00 -1.96 -3.00
C GLY A 268 -4.55 -2.41 -2.85
N GLY A 269 -4.33 -3.70 -2.64
CA GLY A 269 -2.96 -4.25 -2.57
C GLY A 269 -2.83 -5.72 -2.88
N SER A 270 -1.59 -6.15 -3.09
CA SER A 270 -1.21 -7.55 -3.29
C SER A 270 0.19 -7.85 -2.76
N ASP A 271 0.37 -9.03 -2.17
CA ASP A 271 1.67 -9.55 -1.76
C ASP A 271 1.68 -11.08 -1.83
N ALA A 272 2.85 -11.64 -2.16
CA ALA A 272 3.11 -13.08 -2.17
C ALA A 272 4.41 -13.43 -1.40
N PRO A 273 4.47 -13.17 -0.08
CA PRO A 273 5.70 -13.23 0.69
C PRO A 273 6.08 -14.65 1.14
N ILE A 274 5.26 -15.67 0.84
CA ILE A 274 5.49 -17.05 1.27
C ILE A 274 6.52 -17.71 0.35
N ILE A 275 7.75 -17.26 0.51
CA ILE A 275 8.96 -17.69 -0.19
C ILE A 275 10.13 -17.75 0.80
N PRO A 276 11.21 -18.50 0.52
CA PRO A 276 12.30 -18.70 1.49
C PRO A 276 12.87 -17.39 2.06
N ILE A 277 13.16 -16.40 1.20
CA ILE A 277 13.69 -15.10 1.63
C ILE A 277 12.69 -14.28 2.45
N GLY A 278 11.38 -14.38 2.14
CA GLY A 278 10.33 -13.69 2.87
C GLY A 278 10.14 -14.27 4.27
N LEU A 279 9.98 -15.60 4.36
CA LEU A 279 9.88 -16.30 5.64
C LEU A 279 11.15 -16.08 6.49
N GLY A 280 12.33 -16.28 5.90
CA GLY A 280 13.61 -16.10 6.59
C GLY A 280 13.83 -14.69 7.13
N GLY A 281 13.45 -13.65 6.36
CA GLY A 281 13.55 -12.26 6.79
C GLY A 281 12.71 -11.97 8.03
N PHE A 282 11.44 -12.37 8.04
CA PHE A 282 10.56 -12.12 9.19
C PHE A 282 10.87 -13.01 10.40
N VAL A 283 11.39 -14.23 10.19
CA VAL A 283 11.98 -15.05 11.26
C VAL A 283 13.16 -14.31 11.91
N ALA A 284 14.06 -13.72 11.11
CA ALA A 284 15.21 -13.00 11.62
C ALA A 284 14.81 -11.77 12.47
N CYS A 285 13.71 -11.12 12.12
CA CYS A 285 13.12 -10.02 12.89
C CYS A 285 12.31 -10.48 14.11
N ARG A 286 12.17 -11.79 14.37
CA ARG A 286 11.38 -12.37 15.46
C ARG A 286 9.92 -11.89 15.49
N ALA A 287 9.34 -11.67 14.31
CA ALA A 287 8.00 -11.11 14.19
C ALA A 287 6.90 -12.18 14.02
N LEU A 288 7.28 -13.41 13.69
CA LEU A 288 6.36 -14.50 13.36
C LEU A 288 6.04 -15.40 14.55
N SER A 289 4.79 -15.85 14.63
CA SER A 289 4.41 -16.95 15.52
C SER A 289 5.20 -18.23 15.20
N GLN A 290 5.53 -19.00 16.23
CA GLN A 290 6.20 -20.30 16.11
C GLN A 290 5.31 -21.46 16.52
N ARG A 291 3.99 -21.23 16.59
CA ARG A 291 2.97 -22.23 16.98
C ARG A 291 2.68 -23.25 15.87
N ASN A 292 3.71 -23.97 15.45
CA ASN A 292 3.62 -24.96 14.38
C ASN A 292 2.74 -26.16 14.76
N SER A 293 2.59 -26.48 16.04
CA SER A 293 1.81 -27.62 16.52
C SER A 293 0.30 -27.46 16.36
N ASP A 294 -0.17 -26.21 16.20
CA ASP A 294 -1.59 -25.90 16.02
C ASP A 294 -1.73 -24.67 15.10
N PRO A 295 -1.49 -24.84 13.79
CA PRO A 295 -1.44 -23.73 12.83
C PRO A 295 -2.73 -22.90 12.83
N ALA A 296 -3.89 -23.57 12.87
CA ALA A 296 -5.19 -22.92 12.81
C ALA A 296 -5.43 -21.97 13.98
N LYS A 297 -4.79 -22.22 15.14
CA LYS A 297 -4.84 -21.38 16.34
C LYS A 297 -3.67 -20.40 16.50
N ALA A 298 -2.76 -20.31 15.54
CA ALA A 298 -1.55 -19.50 15.69
C ALA A 298 -1.83 -17.99 15.68
N SER A 299 -2.69 -17.52 14.77
CA SER A 299 -3.12 -16.11 14.74
C SER A 299 -4.27 -15.90 15.73
N ARG A 300 -4.00 -15.20 16.83
CA ARG A 300 -4.89 -15.02 17.97
C ARG A 300 -4.85 -13.57 18.48
N PRO A 301 -5.36 -12.61 17.70
CA PRO A 301 -5.33 -11.21 18.09
C PRO A 301 -5.95 -10.97 19.47
N TRP A 302 -5.29 -10.15 20.29
CA TRP A 302 -5.66 -9.81 21.69
C TRP A 302 -5.67 -10.96 22.71
N ASP A 303 -5.33 -12.19 22.32
CA ASP A 303 -5.17 -13.32 23.24
C ASP A 303 -3.84 -13.20 24.00
N VAL A 304 -3.83 -13.54 25.30
CA VAL A 304 -2.62 -13.43 26.15
C VAL A 304 -1.46 -14.30 25.66
N ASP A 305 -1.76 -15.42 24.99
CA ASP A 305 -0.76 -16.38 24.52
C ASP A 305 -0.28 -16.12 23.08
N ARG A 306 -0.54 -14.93 22.53
CA ARG A 306 -0.06 -14.53 21.20
C ARG A 306 1.46 -14.29 21.21
N ASP A 307 2.13 -14.81 20.19
CA ASP A 307 3.59 -14.86 20.11
C ASP A 307 4.17 -14.24 18.83
N GLY A 308 3.34 -13.61 18.00
CA GLY A 308 3.73 -13.01 16.73
C GLY A 308 2.63 -13.13 15.69
N PHE A 309 2.81 -12.44 14.56
CA PHE A 309 1.84 -12.55 13.46
C PHE A 309 2.06 -13.83 12.66
N VAL A 310 1.01 -14.31 12.00
CA VAL A 310 1.12 -15.38 11.00
C VAL A 310 1.13 -14.76 9.61
N MET A 311 2.12 -15.06 8.79
CA MET A 311 2.22 -14.50 7.45
C MET A 311 1.12 -15.06 6.53
N GLY A 312 0.56 -14.23 5.65
CA GLY A 312 -0.36 -14.66 4.60
C GLY A 312 0.00 -14.06 3.25
N GLU A 313 -0.65 -14.53 2.19
CA GLU A 313 -0.52 -13.99 0.84
C GLU A 313 -1.86 -13.78 0.15
N GLY A 314 -1.90 -12.88 -0.85
CA GLY A 314 -3.10 -12.64 -1.64
C GLY A 314 -3.22 -11.24 -2.24
N SER A 315 -4.44 -10.88 -2.58
CA SER A 315 -4.81 -9.54 -3.06
C SER A 315 -6.25 -9.19 -2.69
N GLY A 316 -6.49 -7.92 -2.38
CA GLY A 316 -7.82 -7.34 -2.28
C GLY A 316 -7.87 -6.04 -3.08
N VAL A 317 -8.86 -5.92 -3.95
CA VAL A 317 -9.01 -4.80 -4.89
C VAL A 317 -10.46 -4.30 -4.87
N LEU A 318 -10.62 -2.99 -4.86
CA LEU A 318 -11.89 -2.29 -5.00
C LEU A 318 -11.93 -1.56 -6.34
N VAL A 319 -13.13 -1.44 -6.91
CA VAL A 319 -13.46 -0.44 -7.93
C VAL A 319 -14.08 0.75 -7.19
N LEU A 320 -13.32 1.84 -7.09
CA LEU A 320 -13.85 3.12 -6.66
C LEU A 320 -14.32 3.90 -7.87
N GLU A 321 -15.47 4.54 -7.73
CA GLU A 321 -16.13 5.23 -8.82
C GLU A 321 -16.74 6.53 -8.33
N GLU A 322 -16.76 7.54 -9.19
CA GLU A 322 -17.50 8.75 -8.89
C GLU A 322 -19.01 8.49 -8.91
N LEU A 323 -19.73 9.04 -7.93
CA LEU A 323 -21.14 8.74 -7.73
C LEU A 323 -22.02 8.99 -8.96
N GLU A 324 -21.90 10.15 -9.61
CA GLU A 324 -22.76 10.45 -10.76
C GLU A 324 -22.36 9.62 -11.99
N HIS A 325 -21.08 9.32 -12.18
CA HIS A 325 -20.61 8.35 -13.18
C HIS A 325 -21.20 6.94 -12.93
N ALA A 326 -21.15 6.45 -11.69
CA ALA A 326 -21.74 5.16 -11.30
C ALA A 326 -23.25 5.10 -11.55
N LYS A 327 -23.99 6.17 -11.19
CA LYS A 327 -25.42 6.29 -11.45
C LYS A 327 -25.75 6.31 -12.94
N GLN A 328 -24.96 7.03 -13.75
CA GLN A 328 -25.19 7.17 -15.18
C GLN A 328 -25.17 5.82 -15.89
N ARG A 329 -24.25 4.92 -15.50
CA ARG A 329 -24.19 3.55 -16.04
C ARG A 329 -25.06 2.53 -15.29
N GLY A 330 -25.83 2.96 -14.28
CA GLY A 330 -26.69 2.07 -13.49
C GLY A 330 -25.95 1.05 -12.62
N ALA A 331 -24.77 1.40 -12.12
CA ALA A 331 -23.93 0.52 -11.32
C ALA A 331 -24.61 0.10 -9.99
N GLU A 332 -24.39 -1.14 -9.56
CA GLU A 332 -24.63 -1.52 -8.16
C GLU A 332 -23.62 -0.78 -7.27
N ILE A 333 -24.10 -0.16 -6.19
CA ILE A 333 -23.26 0.54 -5.22
C ILE A 333 -23.25 -0.27 -3.93
N TYR A 334 -22.09 -0.78 -3.57
CA TYR A 334 -21.90 -1.62 -2.38
C TYR A 334 -21.78 -0.81 -1.09
N ALA A 335 -21.08 0.33 -1.17
CA ALA A 335 -20.87 1.24 -0.06
C ALA A 335 -20.43 2.62 -0.58
N GLU A 336 -20.53 3.63 0.26
CA GLU A 336 -19.88 4.92 0.04
C GLU A 336 -18.54 4.96 0.79
N PHE A 337 -17.49 5.46 0.12
CA PHE A 337 -16.23 5.80 0.78
C PHE A 337 -16.35 7.22 1.35
N LEU A 338 -16.27 7.33 2.67
CA LEU A 338 -16.51 8.62 3.34
C LEU A 338 -15.25 9.47 3.49
N GLY A 339 -14.10 8.83 3.66
CA GLY A 339 -12.84 9.54 3.90
C GLY A 339 -11.79 8.65 4.57
N GLY A 340 -10.64 9.25 4.88
CA GLY A 340 -9.58 8.53 5.56
C GLY A 340 -8.38 9.41 5.89
N SER A 341 -7.39 8.79 6.53
CA SER A 341 -6.15 9.46 6.90
C SER A 341 -4.98 8.49 6.86
N PHE A 342 -3.79 9.08 6.80
CA PHE A 342 -2.56 8.43 7.17
C PHE A 342 -1.66 9.36 8.00
N THR A 343 -0.90 8.77 8.92
CA THR A 343 0.05 9.49 9.78
C THR A 343 1.35 8.70 9.92
N CYS A 344 2.35 9.30 10.58
CA CYS A 344 3.60 8.65 10.92
C CYS A 344 3.82 8.71 12.43
N ASP A 345 4.17 7.59 13.05
CA ASP A 345 4.53 7.54 14.47
C ASP A 345 5.81 8.34 14.78
N ALA A 346 6.73 8.44 13.81
CA ALA A 346 8.05 9.06 13.97
C ALA A 346 8.81 8.57 15.22
N TYR A 347 8.69 7.26 15.52
CA TYR A 347 9.15 6.66 16.77
C TYR A 347 10.18 5.54 16.55
N HIS A 348 9.75 4.40 16.01
CA HIS A 348 10.60 3.22 15.81
C HIS A 348 10.31 2.54 14.47
N MET A 349 11.26 1.76 13.97
CA MET A 349 11.13 1.09 12.67
C MET A 349 10.10 -0.04 12.65
N THR A 350 9.85 -0.70 13.77
CA THR A 350 8.96 -1.87 13.87
C THR A 350 8.01 -1.83 15.05
N GLU A 351 8.21 -0.89 15.98
CA GLU A 351 7.38 -0.79 17.19
C GLU A 351 6.47 0.44 17.07
N PRO A 352 5.19 0.31 17.44
CA PRO A 352 4.28 1.44 17.44
C PRO A 352 4.66 2.44 18.53
N HIS A 353 4.20 3.68 18.40
CA HIS A 353 4.37 4.68 19.45
C HIS A 353 3.78 4.18 20.80
N PRO A 354 4.49 4.25 21.94
CA PRO A 354 4.08 3.62 23.21
C PRO A 354 2.74 4.13 23.80
N GLU A 355 2.40 5.37 23.50
CA GLU A 355 1.13 6.02 23.87
C GLU A 355 0.04 5.93 22.77
N GLY A 356 0.29 5.21 21.67
CA GLY A 356 -0.67 5.09 20.55
C GLY A 356 -0.97 6.40 19.81
N LYS A 357 -0.14 7.45 19.99
CA LYS A 357 -0.41 8.81 19.50
C LYS A 357 -0.64 8.89 17.99
N GLY A 358 0.19 8.20 17.19
CA GLY A 358 0.04 8.23 15.74
C GLY A 358 -1.24 7.54 15.27
N VAL A 359 -1.64 6.44 15.93
CA VAL A 359 -2.91 5.74 15.68
C VAL A 359 -4.10 6.64 16.02
N ILE A 360 -4.12 7.24 17.23
CA ILE A 360 -5.20 8.15 17.66
C ILE A 360 -5.31 9.32 16.69
N LEU A 361 -4.19 9.96 16.35
CA LEU A 361 -4.14 11.07 15.40
C LEU A 361 -4.66 10.65 14.02
N CYS A 362 -4.33 9.43 13.58
CA CYS A 362 -4.80 8.91 12.31
C CYS A 362 -6.33 8.78 12.30
N ILE A 363 -6.91 8.19 13.33
CA ILE A 363 -8.36 8.03 13.48
C ILE A 363 -9.05 9.39 13.55
N GLU A 364 -8.54 10.33 14.35
CA GLU A 364 -9.13 11.67 14.50
C GLU A 364 -9.09 12.47 13.19
N ASN A 365 -7.98 12.39 12.44
CA ASN A 365 -7.89 12.99 11.11
C ASN A 365 -8.81 12.31 10.10
N ALA A 366 -9.00 11.00 10.20
CA ALA A 366 -9.89 10.26 9.29
C ALA A 366 -11.36 10.67 9.51
N LEU A 367 -11.77 10.82 10.78
CA LEU A 367 -13.08 11.36 11.15
C LEU A 367 -13.27 12.81 10.67
N ALA A 368 -12.22 13.62 10.77
CA ALA A 368 -12.23 15.00 10.30
C ALA A 368 -12.36 15.09 8.76
N ASP A 369 -11.65 14.24 8.00
CA ASP A 369 -11.76 14.19 6.53
C ASP A 369 -13.14 13.69 6.09
N SER A 370 -13.72 12.72 6.80
CA SER A 370 -15.02 12.13 6.46
C SER A 370 -16.22 12.94 6.95
N GLY A 371 -16.03 13.86 7.91
CA GLY A 371 -17.11 14.58 8.58
C GLY A 371 -17.99 13.70 9.47
N VAL A 372 -17.52 12.50 9.84
CA VAL A 372 -18.27 11.52 10.64
C VAL A 372 -18.05 11.77 12.12
N THR A 373 -19.10 11.64 12.93
CA THR A 373 -18.98 11.73 14.40
C THR A 373 -18.49 10.40 15.00
N LYS A 374 -17.80 10.45 16.15
CA LYS A 374 -17.26 9.25 16.80
C LYS A 374 -18.37 8.25 17.15
N GLU A 375 -19.55 8.75 17.45
CA GLU A 375 -20.74 8.01 17.85
C GLU A 375 -21.36 7.21 16.70
N ASP A 376 -21.12 7.63 15.45
CA ASP A 376 -21.63 6.94 14.26
C ASP A 376 -20.77 5.73 13.85
N ILE A 377 -19.51 5.66 14.30
CA ILE A 377 -18.66 4.48 14.11
C ILE A 377 -19.16 3.37 15.02
N ASN A 378 -19.67 2.29 14.45
CA ASN A 378 -20.12 1.13 15.22
C ASN A 378 -19.46 -0.19 14.78
N TYR A 379 -18.64 -0.19 13.73
CA TYR A 379 -17.86 -1.35 13.34
C TYR A 379 -16.42 -0.98 13.02
N ILE A 380 -15.47 -1.76 13.53
CA ILE A 380 -14.04 -1.59 13.27
C ILE A 380 -13.45 -2.94 12.87
N ASN A 381 -12.93 -3.00 11.65
CA ASN A 381 -12.01 -4.05 11.25
C ASN A 381 -10.58 -3.61 11.61
N ALA A 382 -10.09 -4.10 12.74
CA ALA A 382 -8.82 -3.70 13.32
C ALA A 382 -7.60 -4.21 12.52
N HIS A 383 -6.45 -3.59 12.76
CA HIS A 383 -5.19 -4.07 12.23
C HIS A 383 -4.71 -5.35 12.94
N ALA A 384 -4.85 -5.41 14.27
CA ALA A 384 -4.50 -6.45 15.23
C ALA A 384 -3.87 -7.70 14.62
N THR A 385 -2.53 -7.67 14.57
CA THR A 385 -1.70 -8.64 13.86
C THR A 385 -1.39 -9.89 14.67
N SER A 386 -1.93 -10.03 15.89
CA SER A 386 -1.54 -11.08 16.84
C SER A 386 -0.13 -10.86 17.42
N THR A 387 0.31 -9.59 17.48
CA THR A 387 1.59 -9.21 18.12
C THR A 387 1.33 -8.61 19.49
N GLN A 388 2.24 -8.82 20.43
CA GLN A 388 2.05 -8.38 21.82
C GLN A 388 1.86 -6.85 21.91
N MET A 389 2.81 -6.09 21.36
CA MET A 389 2.75 -4.63 21.40
C MET A 389 1.72 -4.04 20.45
N GLY A 390 1.62 -4.53 19.21
CA GLY A 390 0.73 -3.96 18.20
C GLY A 390 -0.74 -4.01 18.61
N ASP A 391 -1.21 -5.19 19.01
CA ASP A 391 -2.62 -5.41 19.37
C ASP A 391 -3.05 -4.57 20.57
N LEU A 392 -2.20 -4.48 21.60
CA LEU A 392 -2.49 -3.67 22.79
C LEU A 392 -2.55 -2.19 22.47
N LYS A 393 -1.58 -1.69 21.69
CA LYS A 393 -1.49 -0.25 21.39
C LYS A 393 -2.60 0.20 20.47
N GLU A 394 -3.01 -0.65 19.53
CA GLU A 394 -4.23 -0.42 18.78
C GLU A 394 -5.46 -0.42 19.69
N PHE A 395 -5.64 -1.45 20.53
CA PHE A 395 -6.82 -1.55 21.37
C PHE A 395 -6.95 -0.37 22.34
N GLU A 396 -5.86 0.05 22.98
CA GLU A 396 -5.82 1.24 23.84
C GLU A 396 -6.23 2.51 23.08
N ALA A 397 -5.76 2.67 21.83
CA ALA A 397 -6.14 3.78 20.98
C ALA A 397 -7.63 3.72 20.61
N LEU A 398 -8.16 2.55 20.25
CA LEU A 398 -9.57 2.34 19.95
C LEU A 398 -10.44 2.62 21.17
N ASN A 399 -10.07 2.13 22.34
CA ASN A 399 -10.80 2.38 23.59
C ASN A 399 -10.80 3.88 23.94
N ARG A 400 -9.69 4.58 23.73
CA ARG A 400 -9.64 6.04 23.90
C ARG A 400 -10.54 6.79 22.91
N CYS A 401 -10.62 6.34 21.67
CA CYS A 401 -11.44 6.98 20.64
C CYS A 401 -12.94 6.64 20.77
N PHE A 402 -13.28 5.41 21.15
CA PHE A 402 -14.62 4.84 20.98
C PHE A 402 -15.15 4.05 22.19
N GLY A 403 -14.40 3.93 23.30
CA GLY A 403 -14.78 3.08 24.45
C GLY A 403 -16.06 3.49 25.18
N GLN A 404 -16.60 4.68 24.89
CA GLN A 404 -17.90 5.11 25.40
C GLN A 404 -19.07 4.72 24.49
N ASN A 405 -18.81 4.14 23.31
CA ASN A 405 -19.83 3.71 22.37
C ASN A 405 -20.19 2.22 22.58
N PRO A 406 -21.32 1.89 23.21
CA PRO A 406 -21.70 0.49 23.48
C PRO A 406 -22.08 -0.29 22.20
N GLN A 407 -22.31 0.41 21.08
CA GLN A 407 -22.62 -0.21 19.80
C GLN A 407 -21.37 -0.68 19.04
N ILE A 408 -20.18 -0.30 19.51
CA ILE A 408 -18.93 -0.61 18.81
C ILE A 408 -18.70 -2.12 18.78
N ARG A 409 -18.33 -2.62 17.60
CA ARG A 409 -17.91 -4.00 17.40
C ARG A 409 -16.58 -4.02 16.67
N VAL A 410 -15.59 -4.65 17.30
CA VAL A 410 -14.21 -4.71 16.79
C VAL A 410 -13.82 -6.16 16.53
N ASN A 411 -13.26 -6.43 15.35
CA ASN A 411 -12.70 -7.73 15.03
C ASN A 411 -11.42 -7.63 14.20
N SER A 412 -10.76 -8.77 13.99
CA SER A 412 -9.60 -8.88 13.11
C SER A 412 -9.72 -10.10 12.21
N THR A 413 -9.85 -9.84 10.90
CA THR A 413 -9.81 -10.88 9.84
C THR A 413 -8.53 -11.71 9.88
N LYS A 414 -7.42 -11.12 10.36
CA LYS A 414 -6.10 -11.77 10.42
C LYS A 414 -6.07 -12.99 11.32
N SER A 415 -7.02 -13.13 12.25
CA SER A 415 -7.24 -14.35 13.03
C SER A 415 -7.50 -15.58 12.14
N MET A 416 -8.06 -15.36 10.94
CA MET A 416 -8.40 -16.39 9.96
C MET A 416 -7.50 -16.36 8.73
N THR A 417 -7.19 -15.19 8.18
CA THR A 417 -6.41 -15.07 6.92
C THR A 417 -4.90 -15.09 7.13
N GLY A 418 -4.45 -14.87 8.37
CA GLY A 418 -3.10 -14.37 8.62
C GLY A 418 -2.94 -12.92 8.12
N HIS A 419 -1.71 -12.43 8.18
CA HIS A 419 -1.36 -11.07 7.79
C HIS A 419 -0.77 -11.04 6.37
N LEU A 420 -1.59 -10.58 5.42
CA LEU A 420 -1.23 -10.47 3.99
C LEU A 420 -0.36 -9.23 3.67
N LEU A 421 0.40 -8.73 4.66
CA LEU A 421 1.28 -7.57 4.52
C LEU A 421 0.58 -6.38 3.83
N GLY A 422 1.07 -5.94 2.67
CA GLY A 422 0.53 -4.81 1.92
C GLY A 422 -0.83 -5.05 1.29
N ALA A 423 -1.28 -6.31 1.16
CA ALA A 423 -2.61 -6.67 0.67
C ALA A 423 -3.69 -6.73 1.78
N ALA A 424 -3.27 -6.71 3.05
CA ALA A 424 -4.16 -6.89 4.20
C ALA A 424 -5.30 -5.87 4.21
N GLY A 425 -4.99 -4.58 4.12
CA GLY A 425 -6.01 -3.51 4.11
C GLY A 425 -7.01 -3.64 2.95
N GLY A 426 -6.61 -4.23 1.81
CA GLY A 426 -7.50 -4.42 0.66
C GLY A 426 -8.57 -5.47 0.93
N ILE A 427 -8.18 -6.64 1.45
CA ILE A 427 -9.15 -7.70 1.82
C ILE A 427 -9.97 -7.31 3.06
N GLU A 428 -9.41 -6.48 3.94
CA GLU A 428 -10.07 -5.95 5.13
C GLU A 428 -11.11 -4.88 4.80
N ALA A 429 -10.84 -4.06 3.77
CA ALA A 429 -11.85 -3.16 3.21
C ALA A 429 -13.00 -3.93 2.58
N VAL A 430 -12.72 -5.00 1.82
CA VAL A 430 -13.76 -5.90 1.28
C VAL A 430 -14.57 -6.52 2.41
N ALA A 431 -13.94 -7.03 3.48
CA ALA A 431 -14.65 -7.56 4.63
C ALA A 431 -15.53 -6.51 5.32
N ALA A 432 -15.06 -5.27 5.45
CA ALA A 432 -15.84 -4.18 6.02
C ALA A 432 -17.07 -3.80 5.17
N ILE A 433 -16.92 -3.77 3.85
CA ILE A 433 -18.03 -3.51 2.92
C ILE A 433 -19.03 -4.67 2.94
N GLN A 434 -18.56 -5.92 3.02
CA GLN A 434 -19.44 -7.08 3.14
C GLN A 434 -20.19 -7.10 4.49
N ALA A 435 -19.58 -6.61 5.57
CA ALA A 435 -20.28 -6.41 6.84
C ALA A 435 -21.44 -5.41 6.70
N ILE A 436 -21.19 -4.29 6.01
CA ILE A 436 -22.21 -3.30 5.66
C ILE A 436 -23.37 -3.94 4.88
N ARG A 437 -23.07 -4.71 3.83
CA ARG A 437 -24.08 -5.31 2.95
C ARG A 437 -24.92 -6.39 3.63
N THR A 438 -24.28 -7.23 4.44
CA THR A 438 -24.91 -8.44 5.00
C THR A 438 -25.54 -8.22 6.38
N GLY A 439 -25.12 -7.17 7.09
CA GLY A 439 -25.49 -6.91 8.49
C GLY A 439 -24.98 -7.99 9.44
N TRP A 440 -23.93 -8.71 9.06
CA TRP A 440 -23.23 -9.72 9.87
C TRP A 440 -21.77 -9.34 9.97
N VAL A 441 -21.19 -9.41 11.17
CA VAL A 441 -19.75 -9.23 11.42
C VAL A 441 -19.12 -10.56 11.80
N HIS A 442 -17.93 -10.85 11.28
CA HIS A 442 -17.24 -12.11 11.52
C HIS A 442 -16.65 -12.18 12.95
N PRO A 443 -16.45 -13.39 13.51
CA PRO A 443 -15.89 -13.56 14.84
C PRO A 443 -14.42 -13.16 14.94
N ASN A 444 -13.95 -13.04 16.19
CA ASN A 444 -12.54 -13.15 16.55
C ASN A 444 -12.24 -14.61 16.94
N VAL A 445 -11.76 -15.41 16.00
CA VAL A 445 -11.35 -16.78 16.30
C VAL A 445 -10.04 -16.80 17.10
N ASN A 446 -9.81 -17.87 17.85
CA ASN A 446 -8.62 -18.11 18.67
C ASN A 446 -8.40 -17.17 19.86
N LEU A 447 -9.37 -16.30 20.17
CA LEU A 447 -9.38 -15.48 21.37
C LEU A 447 -9.95 -16.28 22.56
N ASP A 448 -9.14 -17.21 23.07
CA ASP A 448 -9.52 -18.14 24.14
C ASP A 448 -9.36 -17.47 25.53
N ASN A 449 -8.29 -16.69 25.70
CA ASN A 449 -7.93 -15.98 26.93
C ASN A 449 -7.60 -14.51 26.61
N PRO A 450 -8.62 -13.63 26.58
CA PRO A 450 -8.41 -12.21 26.33
C PRO A 450 -7.45 -11.57 27.33
N GLU A 451 -6.58 -10.69 26.84
CA GLU A 451 -5.67 -9.96 27.71
C GLU A 451 -6.41 -9.03 28.68
N LYS A 452 -5.91 -8.90 29.91
CA LYS A 452 -6.59 -8.20 31.02
C LYS A 452 -7.00 -6.76 30.71
N ASN A 453 -6.22 -6.06 29.88
CA ASN A 453 -6.46 -4.65 29.54
C ASN A 453 -7.36 -4.47 28.31
N VAL A 454 -7.84 -5.57 27.73
CA VAL A 454 -8.74 -5.58 26.57
C VAL A 454 -10.18 -5.67 27.07
N ASP A 455 -10.97 -4.65 26.79
CA ASP A 455 -12.41 -4.66 27.05
C ASP A 455 -13.12 -5.51 26.00
N VAL A 456 -13.42 -6.76 26.40
CA VAL A 456 -14.10 -7.74 25.56
C VAL A 456 -15.49 -7.31 25.10
N SER A 457 -16.14 -6.34 25.76
CA SER A 457 -17.45 -5.85 25.36
C SER A 457 -17.42 -5.04 24.05
N MET A 458 -16.25 -4.50 23.68
CA MET A 458 -16.02 -3.87 22.38
C MET A 458 -15.77 -4.88 21.26
N LEU A 459 -15.35 -6.10 21.59
CA LEU A 459 -14.95 -7.10 20.61
C LEU A 459 -16.16 -7.89 20.10
N VAL A 460 -16.11 -8.31 18.84
CA VAL A 460 -16.98 -9.41 18.37
C VAL A 460 -16.53 -10.69 19.04
N GLY A 461 -17.48 -11.47 19.56
CA GLY A 461 -17.22 -12.71 20.26
C GLY A 461 -16.69 -13.85 19.37
N PRO A 462 -16.68 -15.09 19.89
CA PRO A 462 -16.15 -16.26 19.18
C PRO A 462 -17.06 -16.74 18.02
N GLN A 463 -18.25 -16.14 17.86
CA GLN A 463 -19.19 -16.42 16.78
C GLN A 463 -19.55 -15.12 16.07
N LYS A 464 -19.99 -15.23 14.81
CA LYS A 464 -20.50 -14.07 14.06
C LYS A 464 -21.67 -13.41 14.78
N GLU A 465 -21.76 -12.08 14.68
CA GLU A 465 -22.81 -11.29 15.32
C GLU A 465 -23.59 -10.47 14.30
N ARG A 466 -24.86 -10.16 14.63
CA ARG A 466 -25.62 -9.17 13.89
C ARG A 466 -25.14 -7.77 14.26
N CYS A 467 -24.85 -6.96 13.25
CA CYS A 467 -24.50 -5.56 13.40
C CYS A 467 -25.12 -4.79 12.24
N ASP A 468 -26.02 -3.85 12.52
CA ASP A 468 -26.49 -2.89 11.52
C ASP A 468 -25.40 -1.80 11.39
N VAL A 469 -24.47 -2.01 10.45
CA VAL A 469 -23.28 -1.16 10.33
C VAL A 469 -23.68 0.21 9.82
N LYS A 470 -23.48 1.25 10.64
CA LYS A 470 -23.69 2.66 10.30
C LYS A 470 -22.48 3.21 9.57
N VAL A 471 -21.30 3.03 10.17
CA VAL A 471 -20.01 3.39 9.59
C VAL A 471 -18.98 2.36 10.04
N ALA A 472 -18.27 1.81 9.06
CA ALA A 472 -17.17 0.89 9.25
C ALA A 472 -15.83 1.63 9.14
N LEU A 473 -14.91 1.35 10.07
CA LEU A 473 -13.52 1.81 10.03
C LEU A 473 -12.60 0.61 9.76
N SER A 474 -11.69 0.75 8.80
CA SER A 474 -10.63 -0.24 8.54
C SER A 474 -9.27 0.36 8.86
N ASN A 475 -8.54 -0.28 9.78
CA ASN A 475 -7.23 0.17 10.24
C ASN A 475 -6.10 -0.65 9.63
N SER A 476 -4.97 0.00 9.36
CA SER A 476 -3.72 -0.66 9.01
C SER A 476 -2.52 0.11 9.54
N PHE A 477 -1.68 -0.54 10.32
CA PHE A 477 -0.50 0.06 10.96
C PHE A 477 0.77 -0.69 10.56
N GLY A 478 1.53 -0.12 9.64
CA GLY A 478 2.71 -0.75 9.06
C GLY A 478 4.01 -0.44 9.82
N PHE A 479 4.98 -1.33 9.66
CA PHE A 479 6.38 -1.05 9.97
C PHE A 479 6.82 0.27 9.31
N GLY A 480 7.73 0.99 9.96
CA GLY A 480 8.09 2.37 9.65
C GLY A 480 7.18 3.40 10.32
N GLY A 481 6.21 2.95 11.12
CA GLY A 481 5.25 3.83 11.81
C GLY A 481 4.16 4.35 10.87
N HIS A 482 3.86 3.64 9.78
CA HIS A 482 2.87 4.05 8.80
C HIS A 482 1.47 3.73 9.28
N ASN A 483 0.70 4.72 9.72
CA ASN A 483 -0.66 4.50 10.17
C ASN A 483 -1.66 4.87 9.07
N SER A 484 -2.73 4.11 8.92
CA SER A 484 -3.84 4.48 8.04
C SER A 484 -5.19 3.98 8.56
N SER A 485 -6.21 4.84 8.42
CA SER A 485 -7.61 4.54 8.76
C SER A 485 -8.50 5.03 7.62
N ILE A 486 -9.38 4.18 7.11
CA ILE A 486 -10.35 4.51 6.05
C ILE A 486 -11.77 4.16 6.49
N LEU A 487 -12.75 4.91 6.00
CA LEU A 487 -14.14 4.83 6.43
C LEU A 487 -15.11 4.51 5.28
N PHE A 488 -16.03 3.60 5.54
CA PHE A 488 -17.11 3.21 4.63
C PHE A 488 -18.46 3.27 5.33
N ALA A 489 -19.52 3.54 4.58
CA ALA A 489 -20.90 3.51 5.09
C ALA A 489 -21.87 2.90 4.07
N PRO A 490 -23.04 2.41 4.51
CA PRO A 490 -24.13 2.07 3.60
C PRO A 490 -24.46 3.25 2.70
N PHE A 491 -24.55 3.02 1.40
CA PHE A 491 -25.03 4.03 0.45
C PHE A 491 -26.55 4.18 0.58
N LYS A 492 -27.03 5.42 0.66
CA LYS A 492 -28.45 5.78 0.80
C LYS A 492 -28.90 6.73 -0.29
#